data_AF-A0A9P5E161-F1
#
_entry.id   AF-A0A9P5E161-F1
#
_cell.length_a   1.000
_cell.length_b   1.000
_cell.length_c   1.000
_cell.angle_alpha   90.00
_cell.angle_beta   90.00
_cell.angle_gamma   90.00
#
_symmetry.space_group_name_H-M   'P 1'
#
loop_
_entity.id
_entity.type
_entity.pdbx_description
1 polymer ?
#
loop_
_entity_poly.entity_id
_entity_poly.type
_entity_poly.pdbx_seq_one_letter_code
_entity_poly.pdbx_strand_id
1 'polypeptide(L)'
;MTTLYQQSVPVLVKYLKNLSFMLQKGAKFCDDKEIKHEELLTYRLISDMRGLPYQVQSCSNTAKFLASRLGAQNIPTFEDNEETFEQLQARITRTIEVLEGVDPEVINGKENEEIIMETKMGNFRFTGQRYVSEYVIPNFHFHLTSAYCIMRTQGVPLGAFDYLKDVFEKLVKQFKNNQDSQDLKNTHNFFKMSEPPSTRVQTPDVDSSEAQRTAHVQSLMDRLRAKSPIYNFIMSSAQLISTTQGSVTTRLVLNENHLNSSGNLHGAVSATIIDFTTGLAIASWDLRETTGASVDMHISYLSAAKLGDTVEIVSTADRVGGSVAFSSIRISKVEKDGSLKLVTLGQHTKYVKGSQPKSS
;
A
#
# COMPACT_ATOMS: atom_id res chain seq x y z
N MET A 1 -16.20 -6.81 -0.44
CA MET A 1 -14.88 -6.97 0.19
C MET A 1 -14.02 -7.75 -0.80
N THR A 2 -12.78 -7.33 -1.09
CA THR A 2 -11.90 -8.04 -2.05
C THR A 2 -11.49 -9.38 -1.44
N THR A 3 -11.63 -10.49 -2.17
CA THR A 3 -11.32 -11.82 -1.62
C THR A 3 -9.81 -12.07 -1.51
N LEU A 4 -9.39 -13.02 -0.67
CA LEU A 4 -7.97 -13.39 -0.56
C LEU A 4 -7.39 -13.84 -1.91
N TYR A 5 -8.17 -14.55 -2.73
CA TYR A 5 -7.79 -14.90 -4.10
C TYR A 5 -7.53 -13.65 -4.95
N GLN A 6 -8.48 -12.71 -4.98
CA GLN A 6 -8.37 -11.48 -5.78
C GLN A 6 -7.16 -10.61 -5.38
N GLN A 7 -6.79 -10.62 -4.10
CA GLN A 7 -5.62 -9.90 -3.58
C GLN A 7 -4.28 -10.59 -3.89
N SER A 8 -4.30 -11.85 -4.32
CA SER A 8 -3.10 -12.67 -4.47
C SER A 8 -2.88 -13.20 -5.89
N VAL A 9 -3.59 -14.27 -6.29
CA VAL A 9 -3.30 -15.03 -7.51
C VAL A 9 -3.29 -14.14 -8.77
N PRO A 10 -4.32 -13.32 -9.06
CA PRO A 10 -4.30 -12.43 -10.22
C PRO A 10 -3.18 -11.38 -10.19
N VAL A 11 -2.78 -10.94 -8.99
CA VAL A 11 -1.68 -9.98 -8.81
C VAL A 11 -0.36 -10.64 -9.20
N LEU A 12 -0.09 -11.85 -8.70
CA LEU A 12 1.13 -12.59 -9.02
C LEU A 12 1.20 -12.97 -10.50
N VAL A 13 0.09 -13.46 -11.09
CA VAL A 13 0.00 -13.77 -12.53
C VAL A 13 0.34 -12.55 -13.38
N LYS A 14 -0.23 -11.39 -13.06
CA LYS A 14 0.07 -10.14 -13.78
C LYS A 14 1.58 -9.85 -13.77
N TYR A 15 2.21 -9.87 -12.61
CA TYR A 15 3.62 -9.49 -12.51
C TYR A 15 4.58 -10.58 -13.02
N LEU A 16 4.17 -11.85 -13.04
CA LEU A 16 4.88 -12.92 -13.76
C LEU A 16 4.87 -12.66 -15.28
N LYS A 17 3.75 -12.22 -15.85
CA LYS A 17 3.67 -11.81 -17.28
C LYS A 17 4.60 -10.63 -17.55
N ASN A 18 4.67 -9.66 -16.64
CA ASN A 18 5.61 -8.53 -16.75
C ASN A 18 7.07 -8.99 -16.66
N LEU A 19 7.40 -9.92 -15.76
CA LEU A 19 8.73 -10.51 -15.66
C LEU A 19 9.14 -11.24 -16.94
N SER A 20 8.24 -12.05 -17.51
CA SER A 20 8.45 -12.72 -18.81
C SER A 20 8.79 -11.70 -19.90
N PHE A 21 8.04 -10.61 -20.00
CA PHE A 21 8.31 -9.53 -20.94
C PHE A 21 9.70 -8.88 -20.71
N MET A 22 10.07 -8.61 -19.46
CA MET A 22 11.39 -8.06 -19.15
C MET A 22 12.53 -9.03 -19.52
N LEU A 23 12.35 -10.34 -19.31
CA LEU A 23 13.31 -11.36 -19.72
C LEU A 23 13.44 -11.45 -21.25
N GLN A 24 12.35 -11.27 -22.02
CA GLN A 24 12.42 -11.18 -23.48
C GLN A 24 13.27 -9.99 -23.93
N LYS A 25 13.09 -8.83 -23.29
CA LYS A 25 13.95 -7.67 -23.53
C LYS A 25 15.41 -7.92 -23.14
N GLY A 26 15.65 -8.66 -22.06
CA GLY A 26 17.00 -9.08 -21.63
C GLY A 26 17.70 -9.95 -22.66
N ALA A 27 17.05 -11.04 -23.10
CA ALA A 27 17.57 -11.93 -24.13
C ALA A 27 17.87 -11.18 -25.44
N LYS A 28 16.90 -10.38 -25.91
CA LYS A 28 17.07 -9.55 -27.12
C LYS A 28 18.22 -8.55 -26.98
N PHE A 29 18.38 -7.93 -25.82
CA PHE A 29 19.49 -7.01 -25.57
C PHE A 29 20.84 -7.73 -25.67
N CYS A 30 20.96 -8.93 -25.13
CA CYS A 30 22.16 -9.75 -25.28
C CYS A 30 22.44 -10.06 -26.75
N ASP A 31 21.44 -10.50 -27.51
CA ASP A 31 21.58 -10.79 -28.94
C ASP A 31 22.01 -9.56 -29.74
N ASP A 32 21.33 -8.41 -29.54
CA ASP A 32 21.59 -7.16 -30.26
C ASP A 32 22.97 -6.55 -29.92
N LYS A 33 23.54 -6.89 -28.75
CA LYS A 33 24.84 -6.39 -28.27
C LYS A 33 25.95 -7.42 -28.34
N GLU A 34 25.68 -8.61 -28.89
CA GLU A 34 26.61 -9.74 -28.95
C GLU A 34 27.18 -10.12 -27.57
N ILE A 35 26.40 -9.92 -26.51
CA ILE A 35 26.73 -10.32 -25.13
C ILE A 35 26.27 -11.76 -24.94
N LYS A 36 27.12 -12.62 -24.39
CA LYS A 36 26.71 -13.99 -24.05
C LYS A 36 25.60 -13.94 -23.00
N HIS A 37 24.52 -14.69 -23.22
CA HIS A 37 23.39 -14.74 -22.29
C HIS A 37 23.82 -15.10 -20.86
N GLU A 38 24.81 -15.99 -20.74
CA GLU A 38 25.41 -16.42 -19.47
C GLU A 38 25.96 -15.24 -18.65
N GLU A 39 26.52 -14.20 -19.27
CA GLU A 39 27.06 -13.04 -18.56
C GLU A 39 25.95 -12.28 -17.82
N LEU A 40 24.80 -12.09 -18.48
CA LEU A 40 23.63 -11.45 -17.88
C LEU A 40 22.97 -12.35 -16.82
N LEU A 41 22.91 -13.66 -17.07
CA LEU A 41 22.27 -14.62 -16.17
C LEU A 41 23.08 -14.82 -14.87
N THR A 42 24.40 -14.89 -14.97
CA THR A 42 25.29 -15.08 -13.82
C THR A 42 25.54 -13.80 -13.02
N TYR A 43 25.21 -12.62 -13.59
CA TYR A 43 25.37 -11.32 -12.92
C TYR A 43 24.61 -11.23 -11.60
N ARG A 44 25.23 -10.54 -10.63
CA ARG A 44 24.70 -10.29 -9.28
C ARG A 44 24.88 -8.82 -8.94
N LEU A 45 23.92 -8.23 -8.22
CA LEU A 45 24.00 -6.82 -7.79
C LEU A 45 25.13 -6.59 -6.78
N ILE A 46 25.39 -7.59 -5.94
CA ILE A 46 26.46 -7.61 -4.94
C ILE A 46 26.92 -9.07 -4.75
N SER A 47 28.13 -9.26 -4.23
CA SER A 47 28.83 -10.55 -4.19
C SER A 47 28.09 -11.65 -3.42
N ASP A 48 27.35 -11.31 -2.35
CA ASP A 48 26.59 -12.26 -1.53
C ASP A 48 25.16 -12.51 -2.03
N MET A 49 24.72 -11.76 -3.04
CA MET A 49 23.41 -11.94 -3.66
C MET A 49 23.44 -13.01 -4.76
N ARG A 50 22.31 -13.68 -4.98
CA ARG A 50 22.13 -14.65 -6.08
C ARG A 50 21.75 -13.95 -7.38
N GLY A 51 22.16 -14.55 -8.52
CA GLY A 51 21.99 -13.98 -9.85
C GLY A 51 20.56 -14.08 -10.42
N LEU A 52 20.40 -13.73 -11.69
CA LEU A 52 19.09 -13.57 -12.33
C LEU A 52 18.21 -14.84 -12.30
N PRO A 53 18.72 -16.07 -12.59
CA PRO A 53 17.92 -17.28 -12.48
C PRO A 53 17.26 -17.41 -11.12
N TYR A 54 18.02 -17.29 -10.03
CA TYR A 54 17.48 -17.39 -8.68
C TYR A 54 16.36 -16.40 -8.40
N GLN A 55 16.47 -15.15 -8.86
CA GLN A 55 15.40 -14.16 -8.66
C GLN A 55 14.10 -14.58 -9.36
N VAL A 56 14.18 -15.12 -10.57
CA VAL A 56 13.02 -15.65 -11.31
C VAL A 56 12.46 -16.90 -10.64
N GLN A 57 13.35 -17.80 -10.21
CA GLN A 57 13.00 -19.03 -9.49
C GLN A 57 12.26 -18.72 -8.18
N SER A 58 12.74 -17.73 -7.41
CA SER A 58 12.11 -17.27 -6.18
C SER A 58 10.75 -16.64 -6.40
N CYS A 59 10.55 -15.84 -7.47
CA CYS A 59 9.22 -15.34 -7.85
C CYS A 59 8.25 -16.50 -8.13
N SER A 60 8.69 -17.48 -8.92
CA SER A 60 7.91 -18.67 -9.26
C SER A 60 7.58 -19.52 -8.02
N ASN A 61 8.57 -19.81 -7.19
CA ASN A 61 8.39 -20.61 -5.97
C ASN A 61 7.48 -19.91 -4.96
N THR A 62 7.63 -18.59 -4.77
CA THR A 62 6.75 -17.79 -3.90
C THR A 62 5.30 -17.88 -4.34
N ALA A 63 5.04 -17.78 -5.65
CA ALA A 63 3.71 -17.93 -6.22
C ALA A 63 3.12 -19.34 -6.03
N LYS A 64 3.88 -20.40 -6.32
CA LYS A 64 3.42 -21.77 -6.13
C LYS A 64 3.17 -22.10 -4.66
N PHE A 65 4.04 -21.63 -3.76
CA PHE A 65 3.88 -21.85 -2.32
C PHE A 65 2.68 -21.11 -1.75
N LEU A 66 2.29 -19.96 -2.32
CA LEU A 66 1.02 -19.33 -1.98
C LEU A 66 -0.14 -20.31 -2.26
N ALA A 67 -0.20 -20.86 -3.47
CA ALA A 67 -1.28 -21.78 -3.84
C ALA A 67 -1.30 -23.00 -2.93
N SER A 68 -0.16 -23.67 -2.75
CA SER A 68 -0.09 -24.90 -1.96
C SER A 68 -0.40 -24.68 -0.48
N ARG A 69 0.11 -23.59 0.12
CA ARG A 69 -0.10 -23.31 1.56
C ARG A 69 -1.52 -22.84 1.83
N LEU A 70 -2.16 -22.15 0.89
CA LEU A 70 -3.60 -21.85 0.94
C LEU A 70 -4.46 -23.02 0.45
N GLY A 71 -3.91 -24.23 0.42
CA GLY A 71 -4.62 -25.50 0.29
C GLY A 71 -4.97 -25.94 -1.13
N ALA A 72 -4.45 -25.28 -2.16
CA ALA A 72 -4.48 -25.84 -3.51
C ALA A 72 -3.69 -27.16 -3.53
N GLN A 73 -4.30 -28.19 -4.09
CA GLN A 73 -3.73 -29.53 -4.15
C GLN A 73 -2.95 -29.75 -5.44
N ASN A 74 -2.08 -30.76 -5.45
CA ASN A 74 -1.35 -31.19 -6.65
C ASN A 74 -0.47 -30.11 -7.31
N ILE A 75 0.04 -29.16 -6.52
CA ILE A 75 0.97 -28.14 -7.01
C ILE A 75 2.32 -28.81 -7.35
N PRO A 76 2.79 -28.73 -8.61
CA PRO A 76 3.99 -29.44 -9.03
C PRO A 76 5.26 -28.83 -8.44
N THR A 77 6.21 -29.71 -8.08
CA THR A 77 7.57 -29.30 -7.73
C THR A 77 8.35 -28.97 -9.00
N PHE A 78 9.09 -27.87 -9.00
CA PHE A 78 10.00 -27.50 -10.09
C PHE A 78 11.42 -27.56 -9.53
N GLU A 79 12.32 -28.22 -10.24
CA GLU A 79 13.74 -28.16 -9.92
C GLU A 79 14.30 -26.80 -10.31
N ASP A 80 15.24 -26.28 -9.52
CA ASP A 80 15.86 -24.97 -9.72
C ASP A 80 17.14 -25.09 -10.57
N ASN A 81 17.02 -25.67 -11.77
CA ASN A 81 18.14 -25.99 -12.68
C ASN A 81 18.10 -25.21 -14.00
N GLU A 82 17.35 -24.12 -14.08
CA GLU A 82 17.32 -23.27 -15.27
C GLU A 82 18.61 -22.46 -15.44
N GLU A 83 19.22 -22.59 -16.61
CA GLU A 83 20.49 -21.97 -17.02
C GLU A 83 20.34 -21.05 -18.24
N THR A 84 19.18 -21.06 -18.92
CA THR A 84 18.94 -20.21 -20.11
C THR A 84 17.69 -19.34 -19.98
N PHE A 85 17.60 -18.28 -20.79
CA PHE A 85 16.40 -17.44 -20.85
C PHE A 85 15.16 -18.25 -21.23
N GLU A 86 15.28 -19.18 -22.18
CA GLU A 86 14.18 -20.04 -22.64
C GLU A 86 13.64 -20.91 -21.50
N GLN A 87 14.54 -21.48 -20.67
CA GLN A 87 14.15 -22.28 -19.52
C GLN A 87 13.46 -21.43 -18.45
N LEU A 88 13.96 -20.22 -18.20
CA LEU A 88 13.31 -19.26 -17.28
C LEU A 88 11.93 -18.82 -17.78
N GLN A 89 11.78 -18.60 -19.09
CA GLN A 89 10.48 -18.33 -19.71
C GLN A 89 9.52 -19.51 -19.53
N ALA A 90 9.98 -20.73 -19.83
CA ALA A 90 9.19 -21.94 -19.65
C ALA A 90 8.76 -22.14 -18.19
N ARG A 91 9.62 -21.81 -17.22
CA ARG A 91 9.26 -21.83 -15.79
C ARG A 91 8.16 -20.83 -15.46
N ILE A 92 8.25 -19.60 -15.96
CA ILE A 92 7.22 -18.58 -15.74
C ILE A 92 5.88 -19.03 -16.34
N THR A 93 5.87 -19.52 -17.58
CA THR A 93 4.67 -20.04 -18.24
C THR A 93 4.01 -21.15 -17.42
N ARG A 94 4.78 -22.18 -17.05
CA ARG A 94 4.26 -23.27 -16.19
C ARG A 94 3.75 -22.78 -14.84
N THR A 95 4.38 -21.75 -14.26
CA THR A 95 3.91 -21.16 -13.00
C THR A 95 2.57 -20.46 -13.18
N ILE A 96 2.41 -19.70 -14.28
CA ILE A 96 1.15 -19.03 -14.60
C ILE A 96 0.03 -20.06 -14.82
N GLU A 97 0.30 -21.14 -15.56
CA GLU A 97 -0.67 -22.23 -15.78
C GLU A 97 -1.13 -22.86 -14.46
N VAL A 98 -0.19 -23.13 -13.54
CA VAL A 98 -0.51 -23.63 -12.20
C VAL A 98 -1.41 -22.65 -11.45
N LEU A 99 -1.09 -21.36 -11.46
CA LEU A 99 -1.86 -20.33 -10.75
C LEU A 99 -3.25 -20.12 -11.36
N GLU A 100 -3.36 -20.07 -12.68
CA GLU A 100 -4.64 -19.89 -13.39
C GLU A 100 -5.54 -21.13 -13.25
N GLY A 101 -4.97 -22.30 -12.96
CA GLY A 101 -5.70 -23.52 -12.62
C GLY A 101 -6.17 -23.64 -11.17
N VAL A 102 -5.82 -22.70 -10.29
CA VAL A 102 -6.28 -22.71 -8.89
C VAL A 102 -7.75 -22.27 -8.82
N ASP A 103 -8.60 -23.13 -8.27
CA ASP A 103 -9.97 -22.77 -7.93
C ASP A 103 -9.98 -21.66 -6.86
N PRO A 104 -10.57 -20.48 -7.14
CA PRO A 104 -10.66 -19.39 -6.17
C PRO A 104 -11.26 -19.79 -4.83
N GLU A 105 -12.22 -20.73 -4.81
CA GLU A 105 -12.90 -21.16 -3.59
C GLU A 105 -12.00 -21.96 -2.65
N VAL A 106 -10.88 -22.50 -3.14
CA VAL A 106 -9.88 -23.14 -2.29
C VAL A 106 -9.09 -22.12 -1.46
N ILE A 107 -8.96 -20.89 -1.95
CA ILE A 107 -8.21 -19.81 -1.30
C ILE A 107 -9.15 -18.88 -0.50
N ASN A 108 -10.34 -18.60 -1.03
CA ASN A 108 -11.32 -17.74 -0.35
C ASN A 108 -11.76 -18.37 0.98
N GLY A 109 -11.92 -17.54 2.02
CA GLY A 109 -12.31 -18.01 3.36
C GLY A 109 -11.15 -18.42 4.27
N LYS A 110 -9.92 -18.47 3.74
CA LYS A 110 -8.71 -18.85 4.50
C LYS A 110 -7.99 -17.69 5.17
N GLU A 111 -8.60 -16.50 5.19
CA GLU A 111 -7.97 -15.27 5.70
C GLU A 111 -7.47 -15.42 7.16
N ASN A 112 -8.19 -16.22 7.96
CA ASN A 112 -7.90 -16.45 9.37
C ASN A 112 -7.31 -17.84 9.69
N GLU A 113 -7.20 -18.73 8.69
CA GLU A 113 -6.62 -20.06 8.89
C GLU A 113 -5.11 -19.95 9.18
N GLU A 114 -4.60 -20.85 10.02
CA GLU A 114 -3.17 -20.90 10.33
C GLU A 114 -2.37 -21.44 9.13
N ILE A 115 -1.36 -20.67 8.72
CA ILE A 115 -0.37 -21.06 7.73
C ILE A 115 0.97 -21.23 8.43
N ILE A 116 1.53 -22.43 8.31
CA ILE A 116 2.86 -22.76 8.82
C ILE A 116 3.85 -22.79 7.65
N MET A 117 4.84 -21.90 7.70
CA MET A 117 5.96 -21.89 6.78
C MET A 117 7.18 -22.51 7.47
N GLU A 118 7.47 -23.75 7.11
CA GLU A 118 8.64 -24.48 7.58
C GLU A 118 9.88 -24.05 6.80
N THR A 119 10.93 -23.66 7.51
CA THR A 119 12.21 -23.26 6.93
C THR A 119 13.36 -23.87 7.72
N LYS A 120 14.56 -23.86 7.14
CA LYS A 120 15.78 -24.30 7.85
C LYS A 120 16.11 -23.45 9.09
N MET A 121 15.54 -22.25 9.21
CA MET A 121 15.74 -21.35 10.34
C MET A 121 14.64 -21.47 11.41
N GLY A 122 13.65 -22.34 11.20
CA GLY A 122 12.51 -22.54 12.08
C GLY A 122 11.16 -22.41 11.36
N ASN A 123 10.09 -22.60 12.13
CA ASN A 123 8.72 -22.58 11.65
C ASN A 123 8.10 -21.21 11.93
N PHE A 124 7.67 -20.52 10.89
CA PHE A 124 6.98 -19.23 10.98
C PHE A 124 5.47 -19.43 10.81
N ARG A 125 4.69 -18.87 11.73
CA ARG A 125 3.23 -19.01 11.77
C ARG A 125 2.55 -17.71 11.38
N PHE A 126 1.56 -17.80 10.51
CA PHE A 126 0.78 -16.68 10.00
C PHE A 126 -0.70 -17.03 9.99
N THR A 127 -1.58 -16.02 9.89
CA THR A 127 -2.91 -16.26 9.29
C THR A 127 -2.80 -16.20 7.78
N GLY A 128 -3.75 -16.76 7.02
CA GLY A 128 -3.74 -16.68 5.55
C GLY A 128 -3.61 -15.25 5.02
N GLN A 129 -4.35 -14.29 5.60
CA GLN A 129 -4.25 -12.87 5.23
C GLN A 129 -2.84 -12.31 5.48
N ARG A 130 -2.26 -12.56 6.67
CA ARG A 130 -0.91 -12.07 7.00
C ARG A 130 0.16 -12.74 6.15
N TYR A 131 0.00 -14.03 5.86
CA TYR A 131 0.91 -14.75 4.98
C TYR A 131 0.97 -14.10 3.59
N VAL A 132 -0.19 -13.76 3.02
CA VAL A 132 -0.26 -13.06 1.73
C VAL A 132 0.33 -11.65 1.81
N SER A 133 -0.13 -10.82 2.74
CA SER A 133 0.22 -9.39 2.76
C SER A 133 1.61 -9.08 3.32
N GLU A 134 2.10 -9.87 4.29
CA GLU A 134 3.37 -9.59 4.97
C GLU A 134 4.53 -10.44 4.45
N TYR A 135 4.27 -11.60 3.84
CA TYR A 135 5.32 -12.46 3.29
C TYR A 135 5.26 -12.59 1.77
N VAL A 136 4.16 -13.13 1.20
CA VAL A 136 4.13 -13.50 -0.23
C VAL A 136 4.31 -12.28 -1.13
N ILE A 137 3.49 -11.25 -0.94
CA ILE A 137 3.54 -10.05 -1.80
C ILE A 137 4.89 -9.32 -1.66
N PRO A 138 5.38 -9.02 -0.44
CA PRO A 138 6.69 -8.38 -0.28
C PRO A 138 7.84 -9.21 -0.84
N ASN A 139 7.88 -10.52 -0.54
CA ASN A 139 8.96 -11.40 -0.99
C ASN A 139 8.97 -11.54 -2.53
N PHE A 140 7.79 -11.71 -3.14
CA PHE A 140 7.67 -11.76 -4.60
C PHE A 140 8.17 -10.45 -5.25
N HIS A 141 7.75 -9.29 -4.74
CA HIS A 141 8.18 -8.01 -5.31
C HIS A 141 9.65 -7.69 -5.06
N PHE A 142 10.23 -8.17 -3.95
CA PHE A 142 11.66 -8.08 -3.70
C PHE A 142 12.46 -8.79 -4.80
N HIS A 143 12.10 -10.03 -5.13
CA HIS A 143 12.77 -10.80 -6.18
C HIS A 143 12.50 -10.26 -7.58
N LEU A 144 11.26 -9.83 -7.87
CA LEU A 144 10.91 -9.22 -9.14
C LEU A 144 11.71 -7.93 -9.39
N THR A 145 11.79 -7.06 -8.39
CA THR A 145 12.57 -5.82 -8.47
C THR A 145 14.06 -6.12 -8.59
N SER A 146 14.55 -7.15 -7.90
CA SER A 146 15.95 -7.60 -8.02
C SER A 146 16.29 -8.06 -9.43
N ALA A 147 15.40 -8.84 -10.07
CA ALA A 147 15.56 -9.23 -11.47
C ALA A 147 15.56 -8.02 -12.42
N TYR A 148 14.65 -7.06 -12.20
CA TYR A 148 14.64 -5.78 -12.93
C TYR A 148 15.96 -5.03 -12.77
N CYS A 149 16.45 -4.89 -11.53
CA CYS A 149 17.70 -4.18 -11.24
C CYS A 149 18.91 -4.85 -11.87
N ILE A 150 19.02 -6.19 -11.80
CA ILE A 150 20.10 -6.94 -12.45
C ILE A 150 20.15 -6.60 -13.95
N MET A 151 19.02 -6.74 -14.65
CA MET A 151 18.95 -6.44 -16.08
C MET A 151 19.24 -4.96 -16.37
N ARG A 152 18.67 -4.05 -15.56
CA ARG A 152 18.85 -2.61 -15.75
C ARG A 152 20.30 -2.16 -15.53
N THR A 153 20.98 -2.71 -14.52
CA THR A 153 22.39 -2.43 -14.24
C THR A 153 23.30 -2.91 -15.38
N GLN A 154 22.95 -4.03 -16.03
CA GLN A 154 23.66 -4.55 -17.21
C GLN A 154 23.33 -3.79 -18.52
N GLY A 155 22.52 -2.74 -18.46
CA GLY A 155 22.23 -1.87 -19.60
C GLY A 155 21.01 -2.26 -20.42
N VAL A 156 20.23 -3.28 -20.01
CA VAL A 156 18.98 -3.62 -20.68
C VAL A 156 18.03 -2.41 -20.64
N PRO A 157 17.38 -2.04 -21.77
CA PRO A 157 16.53 -0.85 -21.87
C PRO A 157 15.16 -1.06 -21.20
N LEU A 158 15.17 -1.30 -19.89
CA LEU A 158 13.99 -1.42 -19.04
C LEU A 158 13.62 -0.08 -18.37
N GLY A 159 12.34 0.22 -18.26
CA GLY A 159 11.82 1.35 -17.51
C GLY A 159 10.73 0.95 -16.51
N ALA A 160 10.28 1.92 -15.71
CA ALA A 160 9.21 1.71 -14.73
C ALA A 160 7.91 1.16 -15.36
N PHE A 161 7.61 1.53 -16.60
CA PHE A 161 6.43 1.03 -17.33
C PHE A 161 6.57 -0.41 -17.81
N ASP A 162 7.78 -0.94 -17.93
CA ASP A 162 7.98 -2.38 -18.20
C ASP A 162 7.66 -3.20 -16.94
N TYR A 163 8.02 -2.68 -15.77
CA TYR A 163 7.65 -3.27 -14.48
C TYR A 163 6.13 -3.17 -14.21
N LEU A 164 5.52 -2.01 -14.49
CA LEU A 164 4.10 -1.73 -14.31
C LEU A 164 3.24 -2.03 -15.56
N LYS A 165 3.75 -2.86 -16.48
CA LYS A 165 3.09 -3.11 -17.77
C LYS A 165 1.58 -3.40 -17.61
N ASP A 166 0.80 -2.91 -18.57
CA ASP A 166 -0.66 -3.02 -18.69
C ASP A 166 -1.50 -2.26 -17.65
N VAL A 167 -0.89 -1.57 -16.67
CA VAL A 167 -1.64 -0.72 -15.72
C VAL A 167 -2.32 0.43 -16.47
N PHE A 168 -1.56 1.17 -17.27
CA PHE A 168 -2.06 2.37 -17.96
C PHE A 168 -2.81 2.04 -19.25
N GLU A 169 -2.44 0.98 -19.97
CA GLU A 169 -3.14 0.54 -21.18
C GLU A 169 -4.58 0.08 -20.90
N LYS A 170 -4.81 -0.63 -19.79
CA LYS A 170 -6.16 -1.04 -19.35
C LYS A 170 -7.03 0.17 -19.05
N LEU A 171 -6.47 1.16 -18.36
CA LEU A 171 -7.16 2.43 -18.10
C LEU A 171 -7.55 3.10 -19.42
N VAL A 172 -6.60 3.25 -20.36
CA VAL A 172 -6.86 3.88 -21.68
C VAL A 172 -7.91 3.11 -22.50
N LYS A 173 -7.90 1.77 -22.52
CA LYS A 173 -8.90 0.96 -23.25
C LYS A 173 -10.28 1.05 -22.60
N GLN A 174 -10.36 1.07 -21.28
CA GLN A 174 -11.60 1.26 -20.52
C GLN A 174 -12.22 2.65 -20.82
N PHE A 175 -11.38 3.68 -21.02
CA PHE A 175 -11.85 5.00 -21.43
C PHE A 175 -12.34 5.06 -22.89
N LYS A 176 -11.73 4.30 -23.81
CA LYS A 176 -12.14 4.28 -25.23
C LYS A 176 -13.47 3.57 -25.50
N ASN A 177 -13.82 2.56 -24.71
CA ASN A 177 -15.07 1.80 -24.91
C ASN A 177 -16.33 2.53 -24.38
N ASN A 178 -16.17 3.65 -23.68
CA ASN A 178 -17.25 4.42 -23.05
C ASN A 178 -17.60 5.72 -23.79
N GLN A 179 -17.19 5.91 -25.05
CA GLN A 179 -17.43 7.15 -25.78
C GLN A 179 -18.70 7.12 -26.65
N ASP A 180 -19.79 7.60 -26.06
CA ASP A 180 -20.66 8.59 -26.72
C ASP A 180 -20.60 9.89 -25.90
N SER A 181 -20.51 11.03 -26.60
CA SER A 181 -20.47 12.43 -26.12
C SER A 181 -19.09 13.08 -25.78
N GLN A 182 -18.64 13.89 -26.75
CA GLN A 182 -18.05 15.24 -26.66
C GLN A 182 -16.85 15.61 -25.74
N ASP A 183 -16.27 14.75 -24.91
CA ASP A 183 -15.19 15.16 -23.99
C ASP A 183 -13.75 15.11 -24.54
N LEU A 184 -13.58 15.08 -25.86
CA LEU A 184 -12.27 14.98 -26.52
C LEU A 184 -11.46 16.30 -26.58
N LYS A 185 -11.82 17.33 -25.80
CA LYS A 185 -11.05 18.60 -25.73
C LYS A 185 -10.62 19.07 -24.35
N ASN A 186 -11.02 18.41 -23.26
CA ASN A 186 -10.55 18.73 -21.92
C ASN A 186 -10.34 17.44 -21.12
N THR A 187 -9.12 16.89 -21.15
CA THR A 187 -8.71 15.80 -20.25
C THR A 187 -8.44 16.34 -18.84
N HIS A 188 -9.49 16.90 -18.23
CA HIS A 188 -9.63 17.32 -16.83
C HIS A 188 -11.06 16.97 -16.44
N ASN A 189 -11.31 15.72 -16.03
CA ASN A 189 -12.42 15.28 -15.18
C ASN A 189 -12.56 13.75 -15.25
N PHE A 190 -11.92 13.02 -14.34
CA PHE A 190 -12.28 11.63 -14.04
C PHE A 190 -12.02 11.33 -12.57
N PHE A 191 -12.93 11.79 -11.70
CA PHE A 191 -13.27 11.16 -10.43
C PHE A 191 -14.67 11.62 -10.04
N LYS A 192 -15.70 10.87 -10.44
CA LYS A 192 -16.99 10.88 -9.76
C LYS A 192 -16.98 9.72 -8.75
N MET A 193 -17.09 10.09 -7.49
CA MET A 193 -17.12 9.21 -6.32
C MET A 193 -18.34 8.27 -6.39
N SER A 194 -18.13 7.01 -6.00
CA SER A 194 -19.17 6.19 -5.38
C SER A 194 -18.68 5.79 -3.98
N GLU A 195 -19.61 5.79 -3.03
CA GLU A 195 -19.37 5.63 -1.59
C GLU A 195 -18.71 4.29 -1.24
N PRO A 196 -17.86 4.23 -0.20
CA PRO A 196 -17.26 2.98 0.25
C PRO A 196 -18.29 2.08 0.94
N PRO A 197 -18.25 0.75 0.72
CA PRO A 197 -19.11 -0.19 1.43
C PRO A 197 -18.67 -0.31 2.89
N SER A 198 -19.64 -0.16 3.78
CA SER A 198 -19.56 -0.48 5.21
C SER A 198 -19.08 -1.91 5.43
N THR A 199 -17.97 -2.07 6.16
CA THR A 199 -17.56 -3.35 6.73
C THR A 199 -17.54 -3.19 8.24
N ARG A 200 -18.53 -3.82 8.89
CA ARG A 200 -18.69 -3.86 10.34
C ARG A 200 -17.48 -4.56 10.96
N VAL A 201 -16.56 -3.77 11.52
CA VAL A 201 -15.46 -4.23 12.37
C VAL A 201 -16.06 -4.63 13.72
N GLN A 202 -15.61 -5.74 14.30
CA GLN A 202 -15.93 -6.05 15.69
C GLN A 202 -15.33 -4.97 16.59
N THR A 203 -16.20 -4.07 17.04
CA THR A 203 -15.95 -3.02 18.03
C THR A 203 -16.00 -3.62 19.43
N PRO A 204 -15.14 -3.20 20.37
CA PRO A 204 -15.53 -3.21 21.77
C PRO A 204 -16.81 -2.38 21.94
N ASP A 205 -17.82 -2.93 22.59
CA ASP A 205 -19.05 -2.21 22.97
C ASP A 205 -18.70 -1.09 23.96
N VAL A 206 -18.44 0.11 23.44
CA VAL A 206 -18.53 1.34 24.21
C VAL A 206 -19.61 2.16 23.54
N ASP A 207 -20.85 1.95 24.00
CA ASP A 207 -22.07 2.60 23.51
C ASP A 207 -22.09 4.09 23.91
N SER A 208 -21.20 4.87 23.32
CA SER A 208 -21.10 6.32 23.54
C SER A 208 -21.71 7.07 22.35
N SER A 209 -22.56 8.05 22.63
CA SER A 209 -23.17 8.89 21.59
C SER A 209 -22.10 9.65 20.77
N GLU A 210 -22.43 9.99 19.51
CA GLU A 210 -21.54 10.81 18.66
C GLU A 210 -21.23 12.18 19.29
N ALA A 211 -22.17 12.75 20.04
CA ALA A 211 -21.96 13.98 20.79
C ALA A 211 -20.89 13.84 21.88
N GLN A 212 -20.93 12.74 22.65
CA GLN A 212 -19.91 12.43 23.65
C GLN A 212 -18.54 12.22 23.00
N ARG A 213 -18.49 11.50 21.88
CA ARG A 213 -17.25 11.25 21.14
C ARG A 213 -16.65 12.53 20.57
N THR A 214 -17.49 13.40 20.02
CA THR A 214 -17.07 14.72 19.51
C THR A 214 -16.51 15.57 20.64
N ALA A 215 -17.19 15.63 21.79
CA ALA A 215 -16.71 16.36 22.96
C ALA A 215 -15.36 15.81 23.49
N HIS A 216 -15.21 14.48 23.52
CA HIS A 216 -13.97 13.81 23.91
C HIS A 216 -12.80 14.15 22.98
N VAL A 217 -13.02 14.02 21.67
CA VAL A 217 -12.00 14.32 20.65
C VAL A 217 -11.64 15.81 20.68
N GLN A 218 -12.61 16.71 20.86
CA GLN A 218 -12.36 18.14 21.01
C GLN A 218 -11.48 18.42 22.25
N SER A 219 -11.82 17.85 23.41
CA SER A 219 -11.03 18.00 24.63
C SER A 219 -9.60 17.46 24.46
N LEU A 220 -9.43 16.32 23.79
CA LEU A 220 -8.11 15.78 23.47
C LEU A 220 -7.33 16.70 22.53
N MET A 221 -7.96 17.22 21.48
CA MET A 221 -7.36 18.15 20.53
C MET A 221 -6.83 19.40 21.24
N ASP A 222 -7.60 19.96 22.17
CA ASP A 222 -7.19 21.15 22.94
C ASP A 222 -6.03 20.84 23.88
N ARG A 223 -6.07 19.68 24.55
CA ARG A 223 -5.01 19.23 25.46
C ARG A 223 -3.71 18.90 24.73
N LEU A 224 -3.76 18.28 23.55
CA LEU A 224 -2.57 18.01 22.74
C LEU A 224 -1.91 19.32 22.28
N ARG A 225 -2.70 20.30 21.83
CA ARG A 225 -2.20 21.64 21.50
C ARG A 225 -1.57 22.31 22.71
N ALA A 226 -2.25 22.33 23.85
CA ALA A 226 -1.73 22.98 25.06
C ALA A 226 -0.42 22.36 25.58
N LYS A 227 -0.22 21.05 25.43
CA LYS A 227 0.96 20.34 25.96
C LYS A 227 2.15 20.29 25.02
N SER A 228 1.96 20.54 23.73
CA SER A 228 3.01 20.38 22.72
C SER A 228 3.23 21.69 21.99
N PRO A 229 4.37 22.39 22.21
CA PRO A 229 4.66 23.64 21.51
C PRO A 229 4.58 23.51 19.99
N ILE A 230 5.01 22.38 19.43
CA ILE A 230 4.96 22.16 17.99
C ILE A 230 3.52 21.97 17.49
N TYR A 231 2.67 21.26 18.22
CA TYR A 231 1.26 21.16 17.86
C TYR A 231 0.52 22.47 18.07
N ASN A 232 0.83 23.23 19.12
CA ASN A 232 0.26 24.56 19.32
C ASN A 232 0.62 25.47 18.15
N PHE A 233 1.89 25.45 17.72
CA PHE A 233 2.38 26.26 16.61
C PHE A 233 1.71 25.89 15.29
N ILE A 234 1.79 24.61 14.89
CA ILE A 234 1.33 24.13 13.57
C ILE A 234 -0.20 23.98 13.51
N MET A 235 -0.86 23.58 14.60
CA MET A 235 -2.30 23.25 14.63
C MET A 235 -3.13 24.31 15.36
N SER A 236 -2.58 25.50 15.62
CA SER A 236 -3.25 26.59 16.34
C SER A 236 -4.65 26.91 15.80
N SER A 237 -4.77 27.09 14.48
CA SER A 237 -6.03 27.41 13.81
C SER A 237 -6.82 26.19 13.36
N ALA A 238 -6.40 24.97 13.73
CA ALA A 238 -7.13 23.76 13.35
C ALA A 238 -8.49 23.69 14.05
N GLN A 239 -9.53 23.38 13.28
CA GLN A 239 -10.91 23.23 13.74
C GLN A 239 -11.38 21.81 13.52
N LEU A 240 -12.05 21.24 14.54
CA LEU A 240 -12.76 19.97 14.42
C LEU A 240 -14.09 20.20 13.68
N ILE A 241 -14.31 19.48 12.59
CA ILE A 241 -15.52 19.64 11.75
C ILE A 241 -16.52 18.52 12.03
N SER A 242 -16.05 17.28 12.11
CA SER A 242 -16.89 16.14 12.43
C SER A 242 -16.09 15.02 13.08
N THR A 243 -16.78 14.19 13.85
CA THR A 243 -16.22 13.02 14.52
C THR A 243 -17.23 11.89 14.46
N THR A 244 -16.79 10.73 13.99
CA THR A 244 -17.49 9.46 14.13
C THR A 244 -16.55 8.43 14.75
N GLN A 245 -17.03 7.22 15.03
CA GLN A 245 -16.17 6.18 15.56
C GLN A 245 -15.04 5.85 14.57
N GLY A 246 -13.80 6.08 14.98
CA GLY A 246 -12.63 5.84 14.15
C GLY A 246 -12.37 6.85 13.04
N SER A 247 -13.16 7.93 12.90
CA SER A 247 -12.93 8.95 11.88
C SER A 247 -13.08 10.36 12.41
N VAL A 248 -12.18 11.25 12.00
CA VAL A 248 -12.14 12.66 12.38
C VAL A 248 -11.85 13.51 11.15
N THR A 249 -12.65 14.56 10.95
CA THR A 249 -12.39 15.59 9.93
C THR A 249 -12.02 16.89 10.63
N THR A 250 -10.87 17.46 10.26
CA THR A 250 -10.44 18.79 10.70
C THR A 250 -10.20 19.72 9.51
N ARG A 251 -10.23 21.02 9.75
CA ARG A 251 -9.81 22.04 8.77
C ARG A 251 -8.73 22.94 9.36
N LEU A 252 -7.77 23.32 8.52
CA LEU A 252 -6.66 24.21 8.88
C LEU A 252 -6.45 25.23 7.76
N VAL A 253 -6.39 26.51 8.12
CA VAL A 253 -6.00 27.57 7.17
C VAL A 253 -4.49 27.70 7.18
N LEU A 254 -3.87 27.61 6.00
CA LEU A 254 -2.43 27.68 5.86
C LEU A 254 -1.90 29.11 6.05
N ASN A 255 -0.92 29.27 6.95
CA ASN A 255 -0.19 30.52 7.17
C ASN A 255 1.28 30.35 6.79
N GLU A 256 2.09 31.39 6.95
CA GLU A 256 3.50 31.42 6.56
C GLU A 256 4.34 30.31 7.24
N ASN A 257 4.02 29.96 8.49
CA ASN A 257 4.71 28.92 9.24
C ASN A 257 4.42 27.50 8.74
N HIS A 258 3.46 27.34 7.84
CA HIS A 258 3.12 26.03 7.26
C HIS A 258 3.85 25.74 5.94
N LEU A 259 4.57 26.72 5.39
CA LEU A 259 5.09 26.65 4.04
C LEU A 259 6.59 26.32 3.99
N ASN A 260 7.03 25.76 2.87
CA ASN A 260 8.43 25.59 2.54
C ASN A 260 8.98 26.81 1.78
N SER A 261 10.27 26.78 1.42
CA SER A 261 10.94 27.84 0.66
C SER A 261 10.35 28.11 -0.72
N SER A 262 9.53 27.20 -1.25
CA SER A 262 8.80 27.36 -2.51
C SER A 262 7.35 27.85 -2.32
N GLY A 263 6.95 28.20 -1.09
CA GLY A 263 5.62 28.72 -0.77
C GLY A 263 4.50 27.66 -0.77
N ASN A 264 4.84 26.37 -0.70
CA ASN A 264 3.88 25.27 -0.65
C ASN A 264 3.87 24.62 0.75
N LEU A 265 2.77 23.94 1.11
CA LEU A 265 2.66 23.16 2.35
C LEU A 265 3.91 22.29 2.59
N HIS A 266 4.57 22.54 3.71
CA HIS A 266 5.83 21.89 4.04
C HIS A 266 5.61 20.39 4.37
N GLY A 267 6.55 19.53 3.98
CA GLY A 267 6.51 18.09 4.29
C GLY A 267 6.47 17.80 5.80
N ALA A 268 7.38 18.40 6.58
CA ALA A 268 7.35 18.35 8.05
C ALA A 268 6.02 18.80 8.69
N VAL A 269 5.35 19.80 8.11
CA VAL A 269 4.02 20.24 8.56
C VAL A 269 2.97 19.18 8.24
N SER A 270 3.03 18.58 7.04
CA SER A 270 2.17 17.43 6.69
C SER A 270 2.37 16.26 7.66
N ALA A 271 3.61 15.89 7.97
CA ALA A 271 3.91 14.83 8.94
C ALA A 271 3.33 15.14 10.33
N THR A 272 3.42 16.40 10.77
CA THR A 272 2.83 16.85 12.04
C THR A 272 1.30 16.79 12.03
N ILE A 273 0.66 17.23 10.94
CA ILE A 273 -0.79 17.12 10.75
C ILE A 273 -1.21 15.66 10.86
N ILE A 274 -0.51 14.77 10.16
CA ILE A 274 -0.81 13.33 10.16
C ILE A 274 -0.68 12.77 11.57
N ASP A 275 0.44 13.02 12.25
CA ASP A 275 0.69 12.51 13.59
C ASP A 275 -0.40 12.95 14.61
N PHE A 276 -0.77 14.23 14.53
CA PHE A 276 -1.78 14.83 15.38
C PHE A 276 -3.17 14.25 15.10
N THR A 277 -3.65 14.32 13.85
CA THR A 277 -5.05 14.02 13.49
C THR A 277 -5.37 12.54 13.42
N THR A 278 -4.42 11.69 13.02
CA THR A 278 -4.61 10.22 13.14
C THR A 278 -4.67 9.78 14.60
N GLY A 279 -3.96 10.46 15.50
CA GLY A 279 -4.11 10.25 16.94
C GLY A 279 -5.53 10.54 17.41
N LEU A 280 -6.16 11.62 16.92
CA LEU A 280 -7.56 11.93 17.21
C LEU A 280 -8.51 10.86 16.67
N ALA A 281 -8.26 10.33 15.47
CA ALA A 281 -9.07 9.25 14.90
C ALA A 281 -8.96 7.94 15.71
N ILE A 282 -7.76 7.61 16.23
CA ILE A 282 -7.60 6.47 17.15
C ILE A 282 -8.36 6.73 18.45
N ALA A 283 -8.27 7.95 19.01
CA ALA A 283 -9.02 8.31 20.21
C ALA A 283 -10.53 8.25 20.02
N SER A 284 -11.02 8.59 18.82
CA SER A 284 -12.44 8.48 18.48
C SER A 284 -12.89 7.03 18.34
N TRP A 285 -12.01 6.03 18.29
CA TRP A 285 -12.41 4.62 18.19
C TRP A 285 -13.09 4.10 19.46
N ASP A 286 -12.50 4.37 20.63
CA ASP A 286 -12.92 3.83 21.93
C ASP A 286 -12.84 4.85 23.08
N LEU A 287 -12.72 6.14 22.78
CA LEU A 287 -12.60 7.22 23.77
C LEU A 287 -11.36 7.13 24.66
N ARG A 288 -10.26 6.56 24.15
CA ARG A 288 -8.99 6.61 24.87
C ARG A 288 -8.47 8.03 25.08
N GLU A 289 -7.77 8.22 26.20
CA GLU A 289 -7.17 9.51 26.60
C GLU A 289 -5.81 9.77 25.94
N THR A 290 -5.13 8.73 25.46
CA THR A 290 -3.82 8.84 24.82
C THR A 290 -3.80 8.15 23.46
N THR A 291 -3.01 8.68 22.54
CA THR A 291 -3.05 8.29 21.11
C THR A 291 -1.96 7.29 20.72
N GLY A 292 -1.05 6.97 21.65
CA GLY A 292 0.10 6.10 21.42
C GLY A 292 1.30 6.83 20.80
N ALA A 293 2.38 6.08 20.63
CA ALA A 293 3.62 6.56 20.01
C ALA A 293 3.67 6.15 18.54
N SER A 294 4.17 7.03 17.67
CA SER A 294 4.36 6.73 16.25
C SER A 294 5.41 5.64 16.06
N VAL A 295 5.07 4.64 15.24
CA VAL A 295 5.96 3.52 14.87
C VAL A 295 6.49 3.74 13.46
N ASP A 296 5.60 4.05 12.52
CA ASP A 296 5.92 4.22 11.11
C ASP A 296 4.92 5.17 10.44
N MET A 297 5.41 5.98 9.50
CA MET A 297 4.59 6.88 8.69
C MET A 297 5.03 6.84 7.24
N HIS A 298 4.07 6.61 6.34
CA HIS A 298 4.27 6.73 4.90
C HIS A 298 3.49 7.94 4.38
N ILE A 299 4.14 8.82 3.61
CA ILE A 299 3.57 10.08 3.13
C ILE A 299 3.82 10.21 1.63
N SER A 300 2.77 10.47 0.87
CA SER A 300 2.84 10.80 -0.57
C SER A 300 2.34 12.21 -0.82
N TYR A 301 3.15 13.03 -1.50
CA TYR A 301 2.84 14.40 -1.88
C TYR A 301 2.34 14.44 -3.32
N LEU A 302 1.09 14.82 -3.53
CA LEU A 302 0.38 14.65 -4.80
C LEU A 302 0.13 15.98 -5.51
N SER A 303 -0.14 17.04 -4.75
CA SER A 303 -0.28 18.40 -5.29
C SER A 303 0.11 19.46 -4.25
N ALA A 304 -0.01 20.73 -4.60
CA ALA A 304 0.40 21.85 -3.75
C ALA A 304 -0.81 22.54 -3.09
N ALA A 305 -0.62 23.00 -1.85
CA ALA A 305 -1.45 23.98 -1.17
C ALA A 305 -0.56 25.16 -0.74
N LYS A 306 -1.06 26.38 -0.83
CA LYS A 306 -0.30 27.64 -0.68
C LYS A 306 -0.80 28.45 0.52
N LEU A 307 -0.13 29.57 0.77
CA LEU A 307 -0.54 30.56 1.77
C LEU A 307 -2.04 30.91 1.60
N GLY A 308 -2.78 30.89 2.70
CA GLY A 308 -4.21 31.22 2.75
C GLY A 308 -5.15 30.10 2.29
N ASP A 309 -4.65 29.02 1.67
CA ASP A 309 -5.49 27.88 1.34
C ASP A 309 -6.03 27.22 2.62
N THR A 310 -7.30 26.80 2.59
CA THR A 310 -7.84 25.92 3.63
C THR A 310 -7.60 24.48 3.22
N VAL A 311 -7.03 23.68 4.12
CA VAL A 311 -6.92 22.23 3.95
C VAL A 311 -7.94 21.52 4.84
N GLU A 312 -8.71 20.62 4.25
CA GLU A 312 -9.54 19.64 4.94
C GLU A 312 -8.74 18.35 5.12
N ILE A 313 -8.75 17.83 6.33
CA ILE A 313 -7.93 16.72 6.77
C ILE A 313 -8.88 15.65 7.28
N VAL A 314 -8.99 14.55 6.54
CA VAL A 314 -9.81 13.40 6.92
C VAL A 314 -8.88 12.30 7.39
N SER A 315 -8.93 11.99 8.68
CA SER A 315 -8.17 10.91 9.31
C SER A 315 -9.09 9.77 9.72
N THR A 316 -8.69 8.56 9.40
CA THR A 316 -9.43 7.34 9.74
C THR A 316 -8.50 6.36 10.43
N ALA A 317 -8.87 5.89 11.62
CA ALA A 317 -8.26 4.73 12.24
C ALA A 317 -8.84 3.49 11.58
N ASP A 318 -8.09 2.88 10.65
CA ASP A 318 -8.54 1.71 9.89
C ASP A 318 -8.69 0.49 10.81
N ARG A 319 -7.83 0.39 11.83
CA ARG A 319 -7.89 -0.65 12.86
C ARG A 319 -7.20 -0.18 14.14
N VAL A 320 -7.81 -0.46 15.29
CA VAL A 320 -7.21 -0.22 16.60
C VAL A 320 -7.12 -1.54 17.38
N GLY A 321 -5.92 -2.10 17.50
CA GLY A 321 -5.66 -3.34 18.23
C GLY A 321 -5.16 -3.12 19.65
N GLY A 322 -4.85 -4.22 20.35
CA GLY A 322 -4.36 -4.18 21.74
C GLY A 322 -2.96 -3.59 21.92
N SER A 323 -2.15 -3.54 20.85
CA SER A 323 -0.79 -2.97 20.90
C SER A 323 -0.44 -2.05 19.75
N VAL A 324 -1.12 -2.16 18.60
CA VAL A 324 -0.86 -1.35 17.40
C VAL A 324 -2.17 -0.86 16.82
N ALA A 325 -2.17 0.38 16.32
CA ALA A 325 -3.24 0.97 15.52
C ALA A 325 -2.72 1.38 14.15
N PHE A 326 -3.53 1.16 13.12
CA PHE A 326 -3.27 1.55 11.74
C PHE A 326 -4.26 2.63 11.34
N SER A 327 -3.78 3.68 10.68
CA SER A 327 -4.60 4.82 10.26
C SER A 327 -4.24 5.27 8.85
N SER A 328 -5.23 5.78 8.14
CA SER A 328 -5.11 6.41 6.84
C SER A 328 -5.55 7.86 6.93
N ILE A 329 -5.00 8.72 6.07
CA ILE A 329 -5.29 10.15 6.09
C ILE A 329 -5.21 10.77 4.72
N ARG A 330 -6.11 11.73 4.46
CA ARG A 330 -6.12 12.58 3.28
C ARG A 330 -6.08 14.04 3.72
N ILE A 331 -5.14 14.81 3.19
CA ILE A 331 -5.09 16.27 3.31
C ILE A 331 -5.45 16.82 1.94
N SER A 332 -6.57 17.54 1.85
CA SER A 332 -7.09 18.10 0.61
C SER A 332 -7.23 19.60 0.74
N LYS A 333 -6.80 20.34 -0.28
CA LYS A 333 -7.14 21.76 -0.41
C LYS A 333 -8.64 21.87 -0.72
N VAL A 334 -9.33 22.77 -0.02
CA VAL A 334 -10.70 23.18 -0.33
C VAL A 334 -10.63 24.25 -1.42
N GLU A 335 -11.15 23.95 -2.59
CA GLU A 335 -11.24 24.89 -3.72
C GLU A 335 -12.41 25.85 -3.54
N LYS A 336 -12.42 26.93 -4.34
CA LYS A 336 -13.44 28.00 -4.23
C LYS A 336 -14.87 27.51 -4.47
N ASP A 337 -15.02 26.45 -5.27
CA ASP A 337 -16.30 25.79 -5.55
C ASP A 337 -16.70 24.75 -4.49
N GLY A 338 -15.89 24.60 -3.43
CA GLY A 338 -16.07 23.62 -2.37
C GLY A 338 -15.54 22.23 -2.71
N SER A 339 -15.00 22.00 -3.91
CA SER A 339 -14.39 20.73 -4.26
C SER A 339 -13.08 20.52 -3.49
N LEU A 340 -12.73 19.25 -3.28
CA LEU A 340 -11.54 18.86 -2.54
C LEU A 340 -10.46 18.40 -3.51
N LYS A 341 -9.35 19.12 -3.56
CA LYS A 341 -8.16 18.73 -4.32
C LYS A 341 -7.14 18.07 -3.41
N LEU A 342 -6.85 16.79 -3.65
CA LEU A 342 -5.93 16.03 -2.80
C LEU A 342 -4.50 16.59 -2.87
N VAL A 343 -3.92 16.92 -1.71
CA VAL A 343 -2.58 17.51 -1.56
C VAL A 343 -1.61 16.44 -1.04
N THR A 344 -1.99 15.75 0.03
CA THR A 344 -1.17 14.72 0.68
C THR A 344 -2.01 13.50 1.01
N LEU A 345 -1.46 12.31 0.76
CA LEU A 345 -1.99 11.04 1.25
C LEU A 345 -1.01 10.45 2.27
N GLY A 346 -1.53 9.88 3.35
CA GLY A 346 -0.69 9.28 4.38
C GLY A 346 -1.24 7.96 4.94
N GLN A 347 -0.32 7.16 5.48
CA GLN A 347 -0.59 6.04 6.37
C GLN A 347 0.25 6.22 7.63
N HIS A 348 -0.31 5.85 8.79
CA HIS A 348 0.33 5.98 10.08
C HIS A 348 0.07 4.76 10.95
N THR A 349 1.14 4.14 11.43
CA THR A 349 1.10 3.09 12.44
C THR A 349 1.52 3.66 13.80
N LYS A 350 0.68 3.48 14.83
CA LYS A 350 1.01 3.84 16.22
C LYS A 350 1.04 2.63 17.14
N TYR A 351 1.98 2.60 18.08
CA TYR A 351 1.99 1.68 19.21
C TYR A 351 1.08 2.23 20.31
N VAL A 352 0.07 1.45 20.70
CA VAL A 352 -1.05 1.88 21.53
C VAL A 352 -1.32 0.98 22.74
N LYS A 353 -0.37 0.10 23.10
CA LYS A 353 -0.53 -0.72 24.31
C LYS A 353 -0.54 0.16 25.55
N GLY A 354 -1.51 -0.02 26.44
CA GLY A 354 -1.66 0.77 27.67
C GLY A 354 -2.28 2.15 27.43
N SER A 355 -2.67 2.48 26.19
CA SER A 355 -3.45 3.69 25.91
C SER A 355 -4.96 3.44 25.96
N GLN A 356 -5.42 2.21 26.16
CA GLN A 356 -6.85 1.90 26.25
C GLN A 356 -7.55 2.73 27.34
N PRO A 357 -8.86 2.99 27.21
CA PRO A 357 -9.65 3.52 28.32
C PRO A 357 -9.44 2.64 29.56
N LYS A 358 -9.29 3.26 30.74
CA LYS A 358 -9.26 2.50 31.99
C LYS A 358 -10.62 1.82 32.15
N SER A 359 -10.63 0.50 32.36
CA SER A 359 -11.86 -0.20 32.74
C SER A 359 -12.36 0.37 34.06
N SER A 360 -13.61 0.86 34.05
CA SER A 360 -14.34 1.33 35.22
C SER A 360 -14.41 0.27 36.32
#